data_AF-A0A7R9T0M8-F1
#
_entry.id   AF-A0A7R9T0M8-F1
#
_cell.length_a   1.000
_cell.length_b   1.000
_cell.length_c   1.000
_cell.angle_alpha   90.00
_cell.angle_beta   90.00
_cell.angle_gamma   90.00
#
_symmetry.space_group_name_H-M   'P 1'
#
loop_
_entity.id
_entity.type
_entity.pdbx_description
1 polymer ?
#
loop_
_entity_poly.entity_id
_entity_poly.type
_entity_poly.pdbx_seq_one_letter_code
_entity_poly.pdbx_strand_id
1 'polypeptide(L)'
;DRALNVKEPLYVNYNPEGTDTSFALDFGFVDTITPSPGYALSLSVPEDDPNVFDKLDVLDVCGLGETPTFTLRAYSDPDPDLRTFLRLLNCKNQDAFLLEALFRQQCWSLISEPLSRENEADCCASMTDGVAAALSAYASRTLDEEKAYLMSPPSARRAAAGDDERARVRKDVAVRVRLAEKSTLIETASFFDVIASGLDGMEYYQERRLRSLNLLDEDGSSTYDPFNETMA
;
A
#
# COMPACT_ATOMS: atom_id res chain seq x y z
N ASP A 1 6.93 -12.35 -28.47
CA ASP A 1 7.91 -11.99 -29.50
C ASP A 1 7.34 -11.01 -30.51
N ARG A 2 7.87 -9.78 -30.53
CA ARG A 2 7.53 -8.77 -31.55
C ARG A 2 8.52 -8.93 -32.71
N ALA A 3 8.02 -9.14 -33.93
CA ALA A 3 8.86 -9.13 -35.13
C ALA A 3 9.43 -7.72 -35.34
N LEU A 4 10.75 -7.62 -35.51
CA LEU A 4 11.46 -6.35 -35.65
C LEU A 4 11.83 -6.11 -37.11
N ASN A 5 11.53 -4.91 -37.62
CA ASN A 5 11.92 -4.53 -38.97
C ASN A 5 13.36 -4.03 -39.01
N VAL A 6 14.03 -4.23 -40.14
CA VAL A 6 15.39 -3.74 -40.37
C VAL A 6 15.41 -2.20 -40.29
N LYS A 7 16.29 -1.64 -39.45
CA LYS A 7 16.44 -0.20 -39.13
C LYS A 7 15.44 0.40 -38.13
N GLU A 8 14.56 -0.39 -37.51
CA GLU A 8 13.80 0.11 -36.36
C GLU A 8 14.63 0.04 -35.07
N PRO A 9 14.54 1.06 -34.19
CA PRO A 9 15.17 1.00 -32.87
C PRO A 9 14.58 -0.15 -32.04
N LEU A 10 15.47 -0.90 -31.40
CA LEU A 10 15.11 -1.97 -30.48
C LEU A 10 14.88 -1.38 -29.09
N TYR A 11 13.68 -1.62 -28.56
CA TYR A 11 13.33 -1.25 -27.19
C TYR A 11 13.22 -2.51 -26.33
N VAL A 12 13.58 -2.38 -25.06
CA VAL A 12 13.43 -3.42 -24.03
C VAL A 12 12.72 -2.83 -22.83
N ASN A 13 12.03 -3.66 -22.05
CA ASN A 13 11.53 -3.24 -20.75
C ASN A 13 12.67 -3.32 -19.73
N TYR A 14 12.96 -2.20 -19.09
CA TYR A 14 14.09 -2.04 -18.17
C TYR A 14 13.78 -2.66 -16.80
N ASN A 15 12.55 -2.48 -16.32
CA ASN A 15 12.08 -3.03 -15.06
C ASN A 15 10.53 -3.10 -15.07
N PRO A 16 9.94 -4.29 -15.25
CA PRO A 16 8.47 -4.45 -15.25
C PRO A 16 7.79 -3.99 -13.95
N GLU A 17 8.50 -4.05 -12.82
CA GLU A 17 8.00 -3.64 -11.52
C GLU A 17 8.48 -2.24 -11.11
N GLY A 18 9.24 -1.56 -11.98
CA GLY A 18 9.75 -0.22 -11.72
C GLY A 18 8.62 0.79 -11.55
N THR A 19 8.82 1.75 -10.64
CA THR A 19 8.00 2.95 -10.52
C THR A 19 8.66 4.13 -11.20
N ASP A 20 7.89 5.17 -11.51
CA ASP A 20 8.40 6.43 -12.07
C ASP A 20 9.54 7.03 -11.24
N THR A 21 9.47 6.89 -9.90
CA THR A 21 10.54 7.31 -8.99
C THR A 21 11.82 6.49 -9.21
N SER A 22 11.73 5.17 -9.31
CA SER A 22 12.90 4.31 -9.60
C SER A 22 13.49 4.61 -10.99
N PHE A 23 12.65 4.79 -12.02
CA PHE A 23 13.13 5.11 -13.35
C PHE A 23 13.83 6.47 -13.41
N ALA A 24 13.30 7.47 -12.70
CA ALA A 24 13.90 8.79 -12.61
C ALA A 24 15.26 8.78 -11.92
N LEU A 25 15.41 7.97 -10.86
CA LEU A 25 16.65 7.86 -10.10
C LEU A 25 17.72 7.03 -10.86
N ASP A 26 17.35 5.86 -11.36
CA ASP A 26 18.29 4.90 -11.92
C ASP A 26 18.68 5.23 -13.37
N PHE A 27 17.73 5.75 -14.15
CA PHE A 27 17.92 5.98 -15.59
C PHE A 27 17.76 7.45 -16.02
N GLY A 28 17.29 8.33 -15.12
CA GLY A 28 17.15 9.76 -15.43
C GLY A 28 15.97 10.11 -16.34
N PHE A 29 14.98 9.22 -16.49
CA PHE A 29 13.78 9.44 -17.29
C PHE A 29 12.52 8.92 -16.60
N VAL A 30 11.36 9.36 -17.09
CA VAL A 30 10.04 8.80 -16.72
C VAL A 30 9.30 8.50 -18.02
N ASP A 31 8.60 7.37 -18.09
CA ASP A 31 7.82 7.02 -19.28
C ASP A 31 6.58 7.91 -19.35
N THR A 32 6.47 8.68 -20.44
CA THR A 32 5.33 9.58 -20.66
C THR A 32 4.15 8.92 -21.38
N ILE A 33 4.38 7.75 -21.98
CA ILE A 33 3.40 6.98 -22.74
C ILE A 33 2.74 5.95 -21.83
N THR A 34 3.55 5.28 -21.00
CA THR A 34 3.10 4.28 -20.05
C THR A 34 3.66 4.59 -18.65
N PRO A 35 3.11 5.61 -17.96
CA PRO A 35 3.54 5.98 -16.62
C PRO A 35 3.35 4.80 -15.66
N SER A 36 4.28 4.65 -14.72
CA SER A 36 4.22 3.66 -13.65
C SER A 36 4.22 4.38 -12.29
N PRO A 37 3.11 5.03 -11.91
CA PRO A 37 3.05 5.77 -10.66
C PRO A 37 3.19 4.81 -9.47
N GLY A 38 3.98 5.23 -8.48
CA GLY A 38 4.13 4.46 -7.26
C GLY A 38 4.83 5.22 -6.16
N TYR A 39 4.78 4.66 -4.95
CA TYR A 39 5.39 5.22 -3.76
C TYR A 39 5.97 4.08 -2.91
N ALA A 40 7.26 4.14 -2.60
CA ALA A 40 7.91 3.14 -1.74
C ALA A 40 7.68 3.51 -0.26
N LEU A 41 6.82 2.76 0.41
CA LEU A 41 6.47 2.94 1.82
C LEU A 41 7.33 2.01 2.68
N SER A 42 8.21 2.58 3.51
CA SER A 42 8.97 1.81 4.51
C SER A 42 8.38 2.06 5.88
N LEU A 43 8.03 0.98 6.59
CA LEU A 43 7.42 1.03 7.91
C LEU A 43 8.27 0.22 8.89
N SER A 44 8.21 0.57 10.17
CA SER A 44 8.87 -0.18 11.24
C SER A 44 7.98 -0.21 12.47
N VAL A 45 8.21 -1.19 13.35
CA VAL A 45 7.59 -1.20 14.68
C VAL A 45 8.23 -0.07 15.52
N PRO A 46 7.47 0.81 16.18
CA PRO A 46 8.03 1.85 17.04
C PRO A 46 8.83 1.23 18.18
N GLU A 47 9.99 1.83 18.50
CA GLU A 47 10.87 1.35 19.58
C GLU A 47 10.22 1.46 20.97
N ASP A 48 9.27 2.38 21.13
CA ASP A 48 8.50 2.60 22.35
C ASP A 48 7.23 1.74 22.44
N ASP A 49 6.97 0.87 21.47
CA ASP A 49 5.85 -0.07 21.51
C ASP A 49 6.08 -1.11 22.63
N PRO A 50 5.11 -1.28 23.55
CA PRO A 50 5.26 -2.22 24.68
C PRO A 50 5.44 -3.67 24.23
N ASN A 51 4.99 -4.02 23.03
CA ASN A 51 5.08 -5.35 22.45
C ASN A 51 6.12 -5.42 21.32
N VAL A 52 7.10 -4.50 21.28
CA VAL A 52 8.08 -4.40 20.19
C VAL A 52 8.79 -5.72 19.92
N PHE A 53 9.27 -6.41 20.96
CA PHE A 53 10.01 -7.67 20.81
C PHE A 53 9.14 -8.76 20.21
N ASP A 54 7.89 -8.91 20.67
CA ASP A 54 6.99 -9.94 20.14
C ASP A 54 6.57 -9.64 18.70
N LYS A 55 6.38 -8.36 18.34
CA LYS A 55 6.08 -7.95 16.96
C LYS A 55 7.26 -8.21 16.02
N LEU A 56 8.48 -7.83 16.41
CA LEU A 56 9.69 -8.11 15.62
C LEU A 56 9.89 -9.62 15.44
N ASP A 57 9.62 -10.39 16.49
CA ASP A 57 9.71 -11.83 16.46
C ASP A 57 8.72 -12.49 15.48
N VAL A 58 7.50 -11.94 15.36
CA VAL A 58 6.53 -12.33 14.33
C VAL A 58 7.05 -11.99 12.92
N LEU A 59 7.67 -10.83 12.73
CA LEU A 59 8.27 -10.45 11.43
C LEU A 59 9.40 -11.40 11.03
N ASP A 60 10.29 -11.73 11.97
CA ASP A 60 11.40 -12.67 11.76
C ASP A 60 10.90 -14.04 11.31
N VAL A 61 9.83 -14.56 11.93
CA VAL A 61 9.22 -15.84 11.54
C VAL A 61 8.70 -15.80 10.11
N CYS A 62 8.20 -14.65 9.66
CA CYS A 62 7.67 -14.46 8.31
C CYS A 62 8.74 -14.12 7.27
N GLY A 63 10.00 -13.97 7.69
CA GLY A 63 11.10 -13.56 6.82
C GLY A 63 11.01 -12.10 6.38
N LEU A 64 10.20 -11.28 7.07
CA LEU A 64 10.19 -9.83 6.88
C LEU A 64 11.29 -9.23 7.76
N GLY A 65 12.06 -8.30 7.21
CA GLY A 65 13.03 -7.54 8.00
C GLY A 65 12.34 -6.60 9.00
N GLU A 66 13.10 -5.98 9.90
CA GLU A 66 12.58 -5.03 10.90
C GLU A 66 11.92 -3.77 10.27
N THR A 67 12.32 -3.44 9.04
CA THR A 67 11.78 -2.31 8.27
C THR A 67 11.39 -2.77 6.86
N PRO A 68 10.25 -3.47 6.70
CA PRO A 68 9.79 -3.88 5.37
C PRO A 68 9.42 -2.67 4.52
N THR A 69 9.64 -2.80 3.21
CA THR A 69 9.26 -1.80 2.20
C THR A 69 8.16 -2.37 1.32
N PHE A 70 7.04 -1.66 1.25
CA PHE A 70 5.90 -1.97 0.39
C PHE A 70 5.80 -0.95 -0.74
N THR A 71 5.55 -1.40 -1.96
CA THR A 71 5.35 -0.49 -3.10
C THR A 71 3.87 -0.22 -3.28
N LEU A 72 3.44 1.00 -2.95
CA LEU A 72 2.11 1.48 -3.29
C LEU A 72 2.06 1.83 -4.77
N ARG A 73 0.93 1.55 -5.42
CA ARG A 73 0.69 1.86 -6.83
C ARG A 73 -0.68 2.48 -6.99
N ALA A 74 -0.77 3.46 -7.89
CA ALA A 74 -2.07 4.01 -8.28
C ALA A 74 -2.89 2.94 -9.01
N TYR A 75 -4.21 2.98 -8.86
CA TYR A 75 -5.20 2.12 -9.51
C TYR A 75 -5.10 0.63 -9.18
N SER A 76 -4.40 0.27 -8.10
CA SER A 76 -4.32 -1.10 -7.61
C SER A 76 -4.47 -1.15 -6.11
N ASP A 77 -5.03 -2.24 -5.61
CA ASP A 77 -5.11 -2.49 -4.18
C ASP A 77 -3.70 -2.60 -3.58
N PRO A 78 -3.48 -2.10 -2.36
CA PRO A 78 -2.21 -2.29 -1.66
C PRO A 78 -1.91 -3.78 -1.42
N ASP A 79 -0.63 -4.08 -1.27
CA ASP A 79 -0.14 -5.43 -0.97
C ASP A 79 -0.89 -6.05 0.24
N PRO A 80 -1.42 -7.28 0.14
CA PRO A 80 -2.02 -7.98 1.28
C PRO A 80 -1.10 -8.05 2.51
N ASP A 81 0.21 -8.17 2.32
CA ASP A 81 1.18 -8.20 3.41
C ASP A 81 1.32 -6.83 4.09
N LEU A 82 1.10 -5.72 3.38
CA LEU A 82 1.02 -4.40 3.99
C LEU A 82 -0.17 -4.32 4.96
N ARG A 83 -1.34 -4.86 4.59
CA ARG A 83 -2.51 -4.87 5.47
C ARG A 83 -2.25 -5.72 6.72
N THR A 84 -1.63 -6.88 6.53
CA THR A 84 -1.24 -7.78 7.63
C THR A 84 -0.24 -7.10 8.55
N PHE A 85 0.75 -6.40 8.00
CA PHE A 85 1.72 -5.62 8.77
C PHE A 85 1.05 -4.48 9.57
N LEU A 86 0.10 -3.75 8.99
CA LEU A 86 -0.62 -2.68 9.71
C LEU A 86 -1.42 -3.22 10.90
N ARG A 87 -1.99 -4.43 10.76
CA ARG A 87 -2.69 -5.09 11.87
C ARG A 87 -1.74 -5.50 12.97
N LEU A 88 -0.55 -6.00 12.62
CA LEU A 88 0.52 -6.28 13.58
C LEU A 88 0.95 -4.99 14.31
N LEU A 89 1.16 -3.91 13.56
CA LEU A 89 1.53 -2.61 14.09
C LEU A 89 0.51 -2.12 15.12
N ASN A 90 -0.78 -2.28 14.83
CA ASN A 90 -1.88 -1.90 15.71
C ASN A 90 -2.33 -3.01 16.67
N CYS A 91 -1.64 -4.15 16.74
CA CYS A 91 -1.95 -5.24 17.65
C CYS A 91 -1.56 -4.85 19.08
N LYS A 92 -2.56 -4.47 19.88
CA LYS A 92 -2.41 -3.95 21.25
C LYS A 92 -3.66 -4.27 22.08
N ASN A 93 -3.61 -3.98 23.37
CA ASN A 93 -4.76 -4.13 24.28
C ASN A 93 -5.38 -5.54 24.21
N GLN A 94 -6.66 -5.63 23.85
CA GLN A 94 -7.42 -6.89 23.81
C GLN A 94 -6.92 -7.86 22.74
N ASP A 95 -6.17 -7.38 21.75
CA ASP A 95 -5.65 -8.18 20.65
C ASP A 95 -4.23 -8.71 20.91
N ALA A 96 -3.53 -8.16 21.91
CA ALA A 96 -2.13 -8.48 22.21
C ALA A 96 -1.91 -9.96 22.60
N PHE A 97 -2.95 -10.69 23.01
CA PHE A 97 -2.83 -12.12 23.30
C PHE A 97 -2.38 -12.95 22.08
N LEU A 98 -2.55 -12.43 20.85
CA LEU A 98 -2.05 -13.08 19.63
C LEU A 98 -0.54 -13.00 19.46
N LEU A 99 0.13 -12.15 20.24
CA LEU A 99 1.58 -12.04 20.27
C LEU A 99 2.22 -13.05 21.22
N GLU A 100 1.41 -13.74 22.04
CA GLU A 100 1.88 -14.76 22.97
C GLU A 100 2.59 -15.92 22.24
N ALA A 101 3.55 -16.54 22.93
CA ALA A 101 4.38 -17.62 22.37
C ALA A 101 3.57 -18.80 21.79
N LEU A 102 2.34 -19.02 22.27
CA LEU A 102 1.42 -20.03 21.74
C LEU A 102 1.06 -19.80 20.27
N PHE A 103 0.91 -18.54 19.87
CA PHE A 103 0.48 -18.14 18.53
C PHE A 103 1.64 -17.71 17.64
N ARG A 104 2.86 -17.55 18.18
CA ARG A 104 4.05 -17.08 17.44
C ARG A 104 4.18 -17.60 16.00
N GLN A 105 4.06 -18.91 15.80
CA GLN A 105 4.21 -19.54 14.47
C GLN A 105 3.01 -19.33 13.52
N GLN A 106 1.86 -18.94 14.07
CA GLN A 106 0.60 -18.76 13.34
C GLN A 106 0.14 -17.30 13.32
N CYS A 107 0.77 -16.41 14.10
CA CYS A 107 0.32 -15.05 14.36
C CYS A 107 0.01 -14.33 13.07
N TRP A 108 0.97 -14.29 12.13
CA TRP A 108 0.82 -13.67 10.81
C TRP A 108 -0.38 -14.17 10.04
N SER A 109 -0.60 -15.49 10.01
CA SER A 109 -1.77 -16.09 9.36
C SER A 109 -3.09 -15.80 10.08
N LEU A 110 -3.07 -15.53 11.38
CA LEU A 110 -4.27 -15.16 12.14
C LEU A 110 -4.66 -13.70 11.91
N ILE A 111 -3.65 -12.83 11.79
CA ILE A 111 -3.82 -11.39 11.52
C ILE A 111 -3.87 -11.06 10.02
N SER A 112 -3.69 -12.03 9.12
CA SER A 112 -3.93 -11.84 7.68
C SER A 112 -5.41 -11.62 7.34
N GLU A 113 -6.29 -11.95 8.29
CA GLU A 113 -7.72 -11.62 8.27
C GLU A 113 -8.03 -10.57 9.35
N PRO A 114 -9.15 -9.79 9.22
CA PRO A 114 -9.47 -8.72 10.14
C PRO A 114 -9.43 -9.14 11.62
N LEU A 115 -8.73 -8.39 12.46
CA LEU A 115 -8.47 -8.83 13.83
C LEU A 115 -9.62 -8.47 14.78
N SER A 116 -9.83 -7.18 14.97
CA SER A 116 -10.91 -6.59 15.74
C SER A 116 -11.34 -5.29 15.09
N ARG A 117 -12.56 -4.82 15.38
CA ARG A 117 -13.07 -3.56 14.84
C ARG A 117 -12.18 -2.37 15.20
N GLU A 118 -11.66 -2.34 16.43
CA GLU A 118 -10.76 -1.29 16.89
C GLU A 118 -9.40 -1.36 16.16
N ASN A 119 -8.85 -2.56 15.99
CA ASN A 119 -7.60 -2.75 15.25
C ASN A 119 -7.72 -2.32 13.78
N GLU A 120 -8.77 -2.72 13.06
CA GLU A 120 -8.96 -2.31 11.66
C GLU A 120 -9.19 -0.79 11.53
N ALA A 121 -9.93 -0.18 12.47
CA ALA A 121 -10.11 1.27 12.51
C ALA A 121 -8.78 2.00 12.71
N ASP A 122 -7.95 1.52 13.65
CA ASP A 122 -6.62 2.07 13.90
C ASP A 122 -5.67 1.88 12.70
N CYS A 123 -5.77 0.75 11.99
CA CYS A 123 -5.03 0.52 10.74
C CYS A 123 -5.39 1.56 9.67
N CYS A 124 -6.69 1.78 9.47
CA CYS A 124 -7.17 2.77 8.50
C CYS A 124 -6.72 4.18 8.88
N ALA A 125 -6.90 4.57 10.14
CA ALA A 125 -6.47 5.87 10.66
C ALA A 125 -4.96 6.07 10.52
N SER A 126 -4.14 5.08 10.91
CA SER A 126 -2.68 5.16 10.80
C SER A 126 -2.23 5.40 9.36
N MET A 127 -2.86 4.72 8.40
CA MET A 127 -2.52 4.90 6.98
C MET A 127 -2.99 6.26 6.46
N THR A 128 -4.23 6.66 6.73
CA THR A 128 -4.77 7.93 6.21
C THR A 128 -4.06 9.14 6.82
N ASP A 129 -3.73 9.10 8.12
CA ASP A 129 -2.91 10.11 8.79
C ASP A 129 -1.49 10.15 8.25
N GLY A 130 -0.86 8.98 8.03
CA GLY A 130 0.47 8.87 7.42
C GLY A 130 0.51 9.44 6.00
N VAL A 131 -0.51 9.14 5.20
CA VAL A 131 -0.68 9.73 3.86
C VAL A 131 -0.86 11.24 3.93
N ALA A 132 -1.71 11.75 4.83
CA ALA A 132 -1.92 13.18 5.00
C ALA A 132 -0.62 13.90 5.39
N ALA A 133 0.15 13.31 6.31
CA ALA A 133 1.47 13.81 6.70
C ALA A 133 2.45 13.81 5.52
N ALA A 134 2.54 12.70 4.77
CA ALA A 134 3.38 12.59 3.58
C ALA A 134 3.02 13.62 2.50
N LEU A 135 1.72 13.80 2.23
CA LEU A 135 1.22 14.81 1.28
C LEU A 135 1.56 16.24 1.73
N SER A 136 1.47 16.53 3.03
CA SER A 136 1.80 17.85 3.59
C SER A 136 3.28 18.20 3.47
N ALA A 137 4.16 17.20 3.35
CA ALA A 137 5.60 17.39 3.21
C ALA A 137 6.03 17.81 1.79
N TYR A 138 5.18 17.63 0.78
CA TYR A 138 5.49 18.12 -0.57
C TYR A 138 5.46 19.65 -0.57
N ALA A 139 6.50 20.26 -1.15
CA ALA A 139 6.53 21.71 -1.39
C ALA A 139 5.22 22.14 -2.06
N SER A 140 4.69 23.30 -1.61
CA SER A 140 3.30 23.82 -1.68
C SER A 140 2.50 23.76 -2.99
N ARG A 141 3.01 23.10 -4.03
CA ARG A 141 2.33 22.88 -5.29
C ARG A 141 1.27 21.79 -5.16
N THR A 142 0.03 22.13 -5.50
CA THR A 142 -1.06 21.17 -5.49
C THR A 142 -0.94 20.18 -6.66
N LEU A 143 -1.68 19.06 -6.56
CA LEU A 143 -1.74 18.07 -7.64
C LEU A 143 -2.25 18.69 -8.96
N ASP A 144 -3.24 19.58 -8.88
CA ASP A 144 -3.79 20.27 -10.05
C ASP A 144 -2.80 21.25 -10.69
N GLU A 145 -1.99 21.94 -9.88
CA GLU A 145 -0.93 22.82 -10.37
C GLU A 145 0.20 22.04 -11.08
N GLU A 146 0.51 20.84 -10.61
CA GLU A 146 1.46 19.94 -11.27
C GLU A 146 0.92 19.44 -12.61
N LYS A 147 -0.35 19.03 -12.65
CA LYS A 147 -1.06 18.68 -13.90
C LYS A 147 -1.08 19.86 -14.87
N ALA A 148 -1.44 21.06 -14.40
CA ALA A 148 -1.50 22.27 -15.22
C ALA A 148 -0.12 22.62 -15.81
N TYR A 149 0.95 22.46 -15.03
CA TYR A 149 2.31 22.65 -15.53
C TYR A 149 2.65 21.68 -16.67
N LEU A 150 2.33 20.40 -16.52
CA LEU A 150 2.60 19.39 -17.56
C LEU A 150 1.70 19.53 -18.80
N MET A 151 0.51 20.11 -18.65
CA MET A 151 -0.37 20.46 -19.78
C MET A 151 0.04 21.76 -20.50
N SER A 152 0.84 22.62 -19.86
CA SER A 152 1.28 23.87 -20.49
C SER A 152 2.19 23.62 -21.70
N PRO A 153 2.14 24.47 -22.74
CA PRO A 153 2.93 24.25 -23.95
C PRO A 153 4.44 24.34 -23.67
N PRO A 154 5.30 23.70 -24.49
CA PRO A 154 6.75 23.71 -24.28
C PRO A 154 7.37 25.11 -24.17
N SER A 155 6.79 26.11 -24.86
CA SER A 155 7.19 27.52 -24.78
C SER A 155 6.96 28.12 -23.38
N ALA A 156 5.82 27.82 -22.75
CA ALA A 156 5.52 28.27 -21.38
C ALA A 156 6.41 27.57 -20.35
N ARG A 157 6.66 26.26 -20.52
CA ARG A 157 7.61 25.51 -19.66
C ARG A 157 9.04 26.02 -19.79
N ARG A 158 9.47 26.41 -21.01
CA ARG A 158 10.77 27.02 -21.26
C ARG A 158 10.90 28.38 -20.55
N ALA A 159 9.89 29.25 -20.68
CA ALA A 159 9.87 30.52 -19.95
C ALA A 159 9.97 30.34 -18.42
N ALA A 160 9.37 29.27 -17.87
CA ALA A 160 9.40 28.96 -16.44
C ALA A 160 10.65 28.21 -15.95
N ALA A 161 11.51 27.72 -16.84
CA ALA A 161 12.72 26.95 -16.49
C ALA A 161 14.03 27.66 -16.92
N GLY A 162 13.92 28.72 -17.73
CA GLY A 162 15.07 29.38 -18.36
C GLY A 162 15.51 28.68 -19.65
N ASP A 163 16.62 29.16 -20.21
CA ASP A 163 17.13 28.67 -21.50
C ASP A 163 17.89 27.33 -21.41
N ASP A 164 18.20 26.85 -20.20
CA ASP A 164 18.88 25.56 -20.01
C ASP A 164 17.93 24.37 -20.23
N GLU A 165 18.13 23.68 -21.34
CA GLU A 165 17.38 22.47 -21.70
C GLU A 165 17.52 21.34 -20.68
N ARG A 166 18.70 21.13 -20.09
CA ARG A 166 18.92 20.06 -19.12
C ARG A 166 18.15 20.34 -17.83
N ALA A 167 18.18 21.59 -17.37
CA ALA A 167 17.40 22.03 -16.21
C ALA A 167 15.89 21.84 -16.45
N ARG A 168 15.41 22.17 -17.66
CA ARG A 168 14.01 21.97 -18.05
C ARG A 168 13.61 20.49 -18.02
N VAL A 169 14.39 19.59 -18.63
CA VAL A 169 14.08 18.15 -18.65
C VAL A 169 14.03 17.58 -17.23
N ARG A 170 15.00 17.95 -16.37
CA ARG A 170 15.01 17.53 -14.97
C ARG A 170 13.81 18.06 -14.18
N LYS A 171 13.37 19.30 -14.47
CA LYS A 171 12.16 19.87 -13.88
C LYS A 171 10.89 19.14 -14.32
N ASP A 172 10.79 18.79 -15.61
CA ASP A 172 9.66 18.00 -16.13
C ASP A 172 9.61 16.62 -15.47
N VAL A 173 10.75 15.93 -15.34
CA VAL A 173 10.88 14.66 -14.60
C VAL A 173 10.43 14.84 -13.15
N ALA A 174 10.95 15.83 -12.43
CA ALA A 174 10.61 16.06 -11.02
C ALA A 174 9.12 16.41 -10.80
N VAL A 175 8.48 17.11 -11.75
CA VAL A 175 7.02 17.37 -11.66
C VAL A 175 6.22 16.09 -11.91
N ARG A 176 6.65 15.23 -12.85
CA ARG A 176 5.99 13.95 -13.13
C ARG A 176 6.05 12.99 -11.95
N VAL A 177 7.24 12.82 -11.36
CA VAL A 177 7.44 11.96 -10.20
C VAL A 177 6.56 12.41 -9.03
N ARG A 178 6.57 13.70 -8.68
CA ARG A 178 5.73 14.22 -7.60
C ARG A 178 4.23 14.05 -7.87
N LEU A 179 3.80 14.27 -9.12
CA LEU A 179 2.42 14.04 -9.50
C LEU A 179 2.02 12.57 -9.30
N ALA A 180 2.87 11.64 -9.74
CA ALA A 180 2.67 10.21 -9.62
C ALA A 180 2.64 9.72 -8.15
N GLU A 181 3.54 10.23 -7.32
CA GLU A 181 3.58 9.91 -5.89
C GLU A 181 2.32 10.44 -5.18
N LYS A 182 1.94 11.70 -5.42
CA LYS A 182 0.73 12.28 -4.81
C LYS A 182 -0.55 11.56 -5.24
N SER A 183 -0.69 11.20 -6.52
CA SER A 183 -1.86 10.43 -6.96
C SER A 183 -1.91 9.06 -6.29
N THR A 184 -0.76 8.38 -6.19
CA THR A 184 -0.66 7.07 -5.51
C THR A 184 -1.07 7.17 -4.05
N LEU A 185 -0.58 8.20 -3.33
CA LEU A 185 -0.92 8.44 -1.93
C LEU A 185 -2.42 8.71 -1.74
N ILE A 186 -3.02 9.60 -2.56
CA ILE A 186 -4.45 9.92 -2.48
C ILE A 186 -5.34 8.70 -2.74
N GLU A 187 -4.98 7.89 -3.73
CA GLU A 187 -5.73 6.68 -4.05
C GLU A 187 -5.58 5.62 -2.96
N THR A 188 -4.38 5.50 -2.36
CA THR A 188 -4.16 4.64 -1.19
C THR A 188 -5.03 5.07 -0.01
N ALA A 189 -5.08 6.36 0.32
CA ALA A 189 -5.98 6.85 1.37
C ALA A 189 -7.45 6.54 1.05
N SER A 190 -7.87 6.74 -0.19
CA SER A 190 -9.24 6.44 -0.63
C SER A 190 -9.59 4.96 -0.47
N PHE A 191 -8.63 4.06 -0.71
CA PHE A 191 -8.81 2.62 -0.46
C PHE A 191 -9.07 2.33 1.03
N PHE A 192 -8.28 2.92 1.93
CA PHE A 192 -8.49 2.74 3.38
C PHE A 192 -9.76 3.42 3.89
N ASP A 193 -10.20 4.54 3.29
CA ASP A 193 -11.50 5.16 3.61
C ASP A 193 -12.68 4.22 3.27
N VAL A 194 -12.60 3.49 2.14
CA VAL A 194 -13.60 2.47 1.79
C VAL A 194 -13.63 1.34 2.82
N ILE A 195 -12.47 0.83 3.22
CA ILE A 195 -12.36 -0.19 4.28
C ILE A 195 -12.97 0.34 5.60
N ALA A 196 -12.62 1.57 5.99
CA ALA A 196 -13.13 2.20 7.20
C ALA A 196 -14.67 2.35 7.19
N SER A 197 -15.28 2.56 6.01
CA SER A 197 -16.74 2.61 5.88
C SER A 197 -17.43 1.25 6.06
N GLY A 198 -16.69 0.16 5.86
CA GLY A 198 -17.20 -1.22 5.92
C GLY A 198 -16.93 -1.95 7.24
N LEU A 199 -16.38 -1.29 8.26
CA LEU A 199 -15.94 -1.95 9.50
C LEU A 199 -17.05 -2.76 10.19
N ASP A 200 -18.29 -2.28 10.21
CA ASP A 200 -19.37 -2.98 10.89
C ASP A 200 -19.85 -4.24 10.14
N GLY A 201 -19.45 -4.41 8.87
CA GLY A 201 -19.79 -5.57 8.05
C GLY A 201 -18.68 -6.62 7.95
N MET A 202 -17.53 -6.40 8.61
CA MET A 202 -16.41 -7.34 8.58
C MET A 202 -16.56 -8.41 9.65
N GLU A 203 -16.10 -9.61 9.33
CA GLU A 203 -15.99 -10.69 10.30
C GLU A 203 -14.63 -10.66 10.99
N TYR A 204 -14.63 -10.60 12.31
CA TYR A 204 -13.42 -10.45 13.13
C TYR A 204 -12.93 -11.78 13.73
N TYR A 205 -11.72 -11.77 14.31
CA TYR A 205 -11.09 -12.98 14.84
C TYR A 205 -11.97 -13.78 15.81
N GLN A 206 -12.66 -13.09 16.72
CA GLN A 206 -13.52 -13.77 17.70
C GLN A 206 -14.72 -14.44 17.01
N GLU A 207 -15.33 -13.79 16.01
CA GLU A 207 -16.46 -14.34 15.24
C GLU A 207 -16.01 -15.57 14.43
N ARG A 208 -14.88 -15.44 13.71
CA ARG A 208 -14.29 -16.56 12.96
C ARG A 208 -14.01 -17.76 13.85
N ARG A 209 -13.51 -17.53 15.06
CA ARG A 209 -13.23 -18.60 16.03
C ARG A 209 -14.51 -19.32 16.47
N LEU A 210 -15.61 -18.60 16.62
CA LEU A 210 -16.90 -19.18 16.99
C LEU A 210 -17.53 -19.99 15.85
N ARG A 211 -17.18 -19.75 14.57
CA ARG A 211 -17.62 -20.62 13.45
C ARG A 211 -17.26 -22.09 13.68
N SER A 212 -16.09 -22.36 14.26
CA SER A 212 -15.60 -23.71 14.52
C SER A 212 -16.35 -24.46 15.63
N LEU A 213 -17.26 -23.79 16.35
CA LEU A 213 -18.05 -24.44 17.41
C LEU A 213 -19.09 -25.41 16.84
N ASN A 214 -19.43 -25.32 15.55
CA ASN A 214 -20.33 -26.23 14.84
C ASN A 214 -21.58 -26.57 15.66
N LEU A 215 -22.19 -25.55 16.26
CA LEU A 215 -23.33 -25.73 17.15
C LEU A 215 -24.47 -26.36 16.36
N LEU A 216 -25.01 -27.46 16.89
CA LEU A 216 -26.13 -28.15 16.30
C LEU A 216 -27.42 -27.41 16.63
N ASP A 217 -28.34 -27.37 15.67
CA ASP A 217 -29.73 -27.00 15.94
C ASP A 217 -30.45 -28.08 16.79
N GLU A 218 -31.71 -27.82 17.18
CA GLU A 218 -32.52 -28.76 17.97
C GLU A 218 -32.71 -30.12 17.26
N ASP A 219 -32.54 -30.16 15.93
CA ASP A 219 -32.69 -31.34 15.09
C ASP A 219 -31.35 -32.09 14.84
N GLY A 220 -30.24 -31.60 15.40
CA GLY A 220 -28.91 -32.20 15.26
C GLY A 220 -28.21 -31.88 13.93
N SER A 221 -28.71 -30.92 13.16
CA SER A 221 -28.06 -30.39 11.94
C SER A 221 -27.13 -29.24 12.31
N SER A 222 -26.03 -29.09 11.56
CA SER A 222 -25.13 -27.97 11.80
C SER A 222 -25.78 -26.64 11.39
N THR A 223 -25.62 -25.62 12.24
CA THR A 223 -25.94 -24.23 11.89
C THR A 223 -24.99 -23.63 10.85
N TYR A 224 -23.89 -24.31 10.51
CA TYR A 224 -22.91 -23.87 9.52
C TYR A 224 -22.73 -24.93 8.41
N ASP A 225 -23.11 -24.58 7.18
CA ASP A 225 -22.86 -25.39 5.98
C ASP A 225 -21.88 -24.70 5.03
N PRO A 226 -20.61 -25.11 4.98
CA PRO A 226 -19.61 -24.51 4.10
C PRO A 226 -19.91 -24.70 2.60
N PHE A 227 -20.83 -25.60 2.22
CA PHE A 227 -21.23 -25.77 0.83
C PHE A 227 -22.27 -24.77 0.36
N ASN A 228 -23.00 -24.10 1.26
CA ASN A 228 -23.98 -23.08 0.89
C ASN A 228 -23.37 -21.68 0.68
N GLU A 229 -22.22 -21.36 1.29
CA GLU A 229 -21.52 -20.07 1.09
C GLU A 229 -20.81 -19.98 -0.28
N THR A 230 -20.52 -21.10 -0.96
CA THR A 230 -19.87 -21.07 -2.30
C THR A 230 -20.83 -20.76 -3.46
N MET A 231 -22.12 -20.59 -3.18
CA MET A 231 -23.18 -20.38 -4.19
C MET A 231 -23.92 -19.04 -4.04
N ALA A 232 -23.39 -18.11 -3.24
CA ALA A 232 -23.96 -16.76 -3.04
C ALA A 232 -22.98 -15.66 -3.47
#